data_AF-A0A927V0V7-F1
#
_entry.id   AF-A0A927V0V7-F1
#
_cell.length_a   1.000
_cell.length_b   1.000
_cell.length_c   1.000
_cell.angle_alpha   90.00
_cell.angle_beta   90.00
_cell.angle_gamma   90.00
#
_symmetry.space_group_name_H-M   'P 1'
#
loop_
_entity.id
_entity.type
_entity.pdbx_description
1 polymer ?
#
loop_
_entity_poly.entity_id
_entity_poly.type
_entity_poly.pdbx_seq_one_letter_code
_entity_poly.pdbx_strand_id
1 'polypeptide(L)'
;MSKLVEANEKIANGVVEGYKKIEDGVVSGYKKIENGVVDGFTKVTDTMVDKLFTKEGESVEDAKKRMQENVKKQEAAQKERMDKIGAQTKINM
;
A
#
# COMPACT_ATOMS: atom_id res chain seq x y z
N MET A 1 38.06 -30.34 26.86
CA MET A 1 37.58 -28.94 26.90
C MET A 1 37.63 -28.46 28.35
N SER A 2 37.97 -27.19 28.62
CA SER A 2 37.88 -26.65 29.99
C SER A 2 36.43 -26.28 30.31
N LYS A 3 35.97 -26.50 31.55
CA LYS A 3 34.63 -26.09 32.02
C LYS A 3 34.32 -24.61 31.77
N LEU A 4 35.36 -23.75 31.81
CA LEU A 4 35.23 -22.33 31.51
C LEU A 4 34.87 -22.07 30.04
N VAL A 5 35.45 -22.84 29.12
CA VAL A 5 35.17 -22.71 27.68
C VAL A 5 33.74 -23.13 27.38
N GLU A 6 33.27 -24.25 27.96
CA GLU A 6 31.88 -24.70 27.81
C GLU A 6 30.86 -23.69 28.37
N ALA A 7 31.19 -23.06 29.51
CA ALA A 7 30.34 -22.02 30.08
C ALA A 7 30.26 -20.79 29.16
N ASN A 8 31.39 -20.36 28.60
CA ASN A 8 31.43 -19.24 27.66
C ASN A 8 30.67 -19.53 26.36
N GLU A 9 30.78 -20.75 25.82
CA GLU A 9 30.02 -21.17 24.64
C GLU A 9 28.51 -21.14 24.90
N LYS A 10 28.06 -21.61 26.06
CA LYS A 10 26.64 -21.54 26.45
C LYS A 10 26.14 -20.10 26.55
N ILE A 11 26.95 -19.20 27.13
CA ILE A 11 26.62 -17.77 27.22
C ILE A 11 26.52 -17.17 25.82
N ALA A 12 27.50 -17.42 24.95
CA ALA A 12 27.52 -16.92 23.58
C ALA A 12 26.29 -17.39 22.79
N ASN A 13 25.95 -18.68 22.87
CA ASN A 13 24.77 -19.23 22.22
C ASN A 13 23.48 -18.60 22.77
N GLY A 14 23.35 -18.46 24.09
CA GLY A 14 22.19 -17.82 24.71
C GLY A 14 22.01 -16.36 24.28
N VAL A 15 23.12 -15.61 24.14
CA VAL A 15 23.10 -14.23 23.63
C VAL A 15 22.62 -14.20 22.17
N VAL A 16 23.16 -15.05 21.31
CA VAL A 16 22.76 -15.12 19.89
C VAL A 16 21.29 -15.51 19.74
N GLU A 17 20.81 -16.49 20.50
CA GLU A 17 19.39 -16.87 20.50
C GLU A 17 18.49 -15.74 21.03
N GLY A 18 18.93 -15.03 22.06
CA GLY A 18 18.23 -13.87 22.60
C GLY A 18 18.04 -12.78 21.54
N TYR A 19 19.11 -12.44 20.82
CA TYR A 19 19.04 -11.46 19.72
C TYR A 19 18.11 -11.91 18.60
N LYS A 20 18.20 -13.18 18.16
CA LYS A 20 17.31 -13.71 17.12
C LYS A 20 15.83 -13.61 17.53
N LYS A 21 15.49 -13.95 18.77
CA LYS A 21 14.10 -13.83 19.27
C LYS A 21 13.61 -12.39 19.29
N ILE A 22 14.48 -11.44 19.63
CA ILE A 22 14.13 -10.01 19.59
C ILE A 22 13.89 -9.57 18.15
N GLU A 23 14.78 -9.92 17.22
CA GLU A 23 14.63 -9.62 15.80
C GLU A 23 13.32 -10.17 15.23
N ASP A 24 13.05 -11.46 15.44
CA ASP A 24 11.82 -12.11 14.99
C ASP A 24 10.57 -11.44 15.58
N GLY A 25 10.61 -11.09 16.87
CA GLY A 25 9.53 -10.39 17.54
C GLY A 25 9.26 -9.01 16.96
N VAL A 26 10.31 -8.23 16.71
CA VAL A 26 10.23 -6.89 16.11
C VAL A 26 9.69 -6.97 14.68
N VAL A 27 10.25 -7.82 13.83
CA VAL A 27 9.82 -7.99 12.44
C VAL A 27 8.36 -8.46 12.35
N SER A 28 7.98 -9.43 13.18
CA SER A 28 6.59 -9.91 13.27
C SER A 28 5.64 -8.81 13.75
N GLY A 29 6.05 -8.02 14.75
CA GLY A 29 5.31 -6.88 15.25
C GLY A 29 5.03 -5.84 14.16
N TYR A 30 6.06 -5.43 13.41
CA TYR A 30 5.90 -4.48 12.31
C TYR A 30 4.96 -4.99 11.22
N LYS A 31 5.13 -6.25 10.78
CA LYS A 31 4.24 -6.86 9.76
C LYS A 31 2.77 -6.87 10.20
N LYS A 32 2.51 -7.17 11.49
CA LYS A 32 1.14 -7.15 12.02
C LYS A 32 0.52 -5.75 11.98
N ILE A 33 1.30 -4.73 12.34
CA ILE A 33 0.84 -3.33 12.30
C ILE A 33 0.56 -2.92 10.85
N GLU A 34 1.49 -3.18 9.93
CA GLU A 34 1.34 -2.87 8.50
C GLU A 34 0.07 -3.50 7.93
N ASN A 35 -0.11 -4.81 8.12
CA ASN A 35 -1.29 -5.52 7.63
C ASN A 35 -2.58 -4.94 8.24
N GLY A 36 -2.59 -4.67 9.55
CA GLY A 36 -3.75 -4.10 10.24
C GLY A 36 -4.14 -2.72 9.69
N VAL A 37 -3.16 -1.86 9.38
CA VAL A 37 -3.40 -0.54 8.79
C VAL A 37 -3.93 -0.66 7.36
N VAL A 38 -3.28 -1.48 6.52
CA VAL A 38 -3.69 -1.68 5.11
C VAL A 38 -5.09 -2.27 5.02
N ASP A 39 -5.40 -3.29 5.82
CA ASP A 39 -6.72 -3.91 5.85
C ASP A 39 -7.79 -2.93 6.35
N GLY A 40 -7.48 -2.17 7.41
CA GLY A 40 -8.39 -1.17 7.96
C GLY A 40 -8.73 -0.08 6.95
N PHE A 41 -7.72 0.47 6.28
CA PHE A 41 -7.91 1.48 5.25
C PHE A 41 -8.67 0.94 4.04
N THR A 42 -8.38 -0.29 3.63
CA THR A 42 -9.08 -0.96 2.52
C THR A 42 -10.56 -1.09 2.83
N LYS A 43 -10.95 -1.56 4.02
CA LYS A 43 -12.36 -1.70 4.43
C LYS A 43 -13.12 -0.39 4.46
N VAL A 44 -12.49 0.68 4.97
CA VAL A 44 -13.10 2.02 4.98
C VAL A 44 -13.31 2.51 3.54
N THR A 45 -12.29 2.36 2.70
CA THR A 45 -12.36 2.74 1.28
C THR A 45 -13.44 1.95 0.54
N ASP A 46 -13.51 0.64 0.74
CA ASP A 46 -14.52 -0.23 0.13
C ASP A 46 -15.93 0.19 0.53
N THR A 47 -16.14 0.50 1.81
CA THR A 47 -17.42 1.00 2.32
C THR A 47 -17.81 2.34 1.68
N MET A 48 -16.84 3.24 1.49
CA MET A 48 -17.09 4.53 0.83
C MET A 48 -17.44 4.33 -0.65
N VAL A 49 -16.71 3.46 -1.36
CA VAL A 49 -17.01 3.13 -2.76
C VAL A 49 -18.40 2.53 -2.89
N ASP A 50 -18.72 1.56 -2.04
CA ASP A 50 -20.03 0.91 -2.03
C ASP A 50 -21.18 1.90 -1.80
N LYS A 51 -21.04 2.81 -0.83
CA LYS A 51 -22.13 3.73 -0.48
C LYS A 51 -22.30 4.90 -1.44
N LEU A 52 -21.22 5.36 -2.07
CA LEU A 52 -21.21 6.64 -2.79
C LEU A 52 -21.03 6.49 -4.30
N PHE A 53 -20.46 5.38 -4.76
CA PHE A 53 -19.96 5.29 -6.13
C PHE A 53 -20.41 4.06 -6.91
N THR A 54 -20.88 2.99 -6.26
CA THR A 54 -21.47 1.84 -6.97
C THR A 54 -22.80 2.23 -7.60
N LYS A 55 -23.14 1.53 -8.68
CA LYS A 55 -24.45 1.54 -9.32
C LYS A 55 -25.24 0.30 -8.92
N GLU A 56 -26.54 0.28 -9.20
CA GLU A 56 -27.38 -0.88 -8.94
C GLU A 56 -26.81 -2.15 -9.59
N GLY A 57 -26.56 -3.17 -8.76
CA GLY A 57 -25.97 -4.44 -9.18
C GLY A 57 -24.47 -4.41 -9.48
N GLU A 58 -23.77 -3.30 -9.26
CA GLU A 58 -22.31 -3.17 -9.48
C GLU A 58 -21.53 -3.55 -8.22
N SER A 59 -20.46 -4.33 -8.37
CA SER A 59 -19.56 -4.65 -7.26
C SER A 59 -18.63 -3.47 -6.93
N VAL A 60 -18.08 -3.44 -5.71
CA VAL A 60 -17.07 -2.44 -5.29
C VAL A 60 -15.84 -2.47 -6.19
N GLU A 61 -15.39 -3.67 -6.59
CA GLU A 61 -14.22 -3.84 -7.45
C GLU A 61 -14.49 -3.27 -8.86
N ASP A 62 -15.66 -3.55 -9.42
CA ASP A 62 -16.07 -3.01 -10.72
C ASP A 62 -16.22 -1.49 -10.67
N ALA A 63 -16.80 -0.95 -9.59
CA ALA A 63 -16.90 0.49 -9.38
C ALA A 63 -15.52 1.15 -9.34
N LYS A 64 -14.55 0.58 -8.62
CA LYS A 64 -13.15 1.07 -8.60
C LYS A 64 -12.53 1.05 -9.99
N LYS A 65 -12.69 -0.05 -10.73
CA LYS A 65 -12.15 -0.20 -12.08
C LYS A 65 -12.76 0.84 -13.03
N ARG A 66 -14.07 1.04 -12.99
CA ARG A 66 -14.77 2.08 -13.75
C ARG A 66 -14.29 3.48 -13.38
N MET A 67 -14.09 3.77 -12.10
CA MET A 67 -13.56 5.06 -11.64
C MET A 67 -12.16 5.32 -12.23
N GLN A 68 -11.27 4.34 -12.21
CA GLN A 68 -9.93 4.46 -12.80
C GLN A 68 -9.98 4.70 -14.31
N GLU A 69 -10.86 4.00 -15.03
CA GLU A 69 -11.06 4.22 -16.47
C GLU A 69 -11.61 5.63 -16.75
N ASN A 70 -12.53 6.12 -15.92
CA ASN A 70 -13.07 7.47 -16.04
C ASN A 70 -11.99 8.54 -15.82
N VAL A 71 -11.09 8.35 -14.86
CA VAL A 71 -9.94 9.25 -14.63
C VAL A 71 -9.07 9.32 -15.89
N LYS A 72 -8.67 8.17 -16.46
CA LYS A 72 -7.86 8.12 -17.69
C LYS A 72 -8.54 8.82 -18.86
N LYS A 73 -9.86 8.64 -19.02
CA LYS A 73 -10.64 9.32 -20.06
C LYS A 73 -10.67 10.83 -19.84
N GLN A 74 -10.85 11.28 -18.59
CA GLN A 74 -10.84 12.70 -18.24
C GLN A 74 -9.47 13.34 -18.49
N GLU A 75 -8.38 12.69 -18.11
CA GLU A 75 -7.01 13.16 -18.37
C GLU A 75 -6.74 13.31 -19.87
N ALA A 76 -7.12 12.30 -20.67
CA ALA A 76 -6.98 12.36 -22.12
C ALA A 76 -7.79 13.52 -22.72
N ALA A 77 -9.03 13.70 -22.28
CA ALA A 77 -9.89 14.79 -22.73
C ALA A 77 -9.36 16.16 -22.30
N GLN A 78 -8.77 16.28 -21.11
CA GLN A 78 -8.13 17.50 -20.64
C GLN A 78 -6.90 17.84 -21.47
N LYS A 79 -6.05 16.86 -21.76
CA LYS A 79 -4.87 17.04 -22.62
C LYS A 79 -5.27 17.53 -24.01
N GLU A 80 -6.24 16.88 -24.64
CA GLU A 80 -6.76 17.30 -25.96
C GLU A 80 -7.33 18.72 -25.92
N ARG A 81 -8.05 19.09 -24.85
CA ARG A 81 -8.52 20.47 -24.66
C ARG A 81 -7.37 21.46 -24.54
N MET A 82 -6.33 21.14 -23.78
CA MET A 82 -5.17 22.01 -23.63
C MET A 82 -4.40 22.18 -24.95
N ASP A 83 -4.24 21.10 -25.72
CA ASP A 83 -3.59 21.14 -27.03
C ASP A 83 -4.36 22.05 -28.01
N LYS A 84 -5.69 21.95 -28.03
CA LYS A 84 -6.55 22.84 -28.83
C LYS A 84 -6.46 24.31 -28.41
N ILE A 85 -6.44 24.59 -27.10
CA ILE A 85 -6.28 25.95 -26.58
C ILE A 85 -4.91 26.51 -26.97
N GLY A 86 -3.85 25.71 -26.83
CA GLY A 86 -2.50 26.09 -27.23
C GLY A 86 -2.39 26.39 -28.73
N ALA A 87 -3.01 25.55 -29.58
CA ALA A 87 -3.06 25.78 -31.02
C ALA A 87 -3.83 27.06 -31.39
N GLN A 88 -5.01 27.29 -30.79
CA GLN A 88 -5.80 28.49 -31.04
C GLN A 88 -5.08 29.77 -30.60
N THR A 89 -4.37 29.73 -29.48
CA THR A 89 -3.60 30.88 -28.96
C THR A 89 -2.45 31.26 -29.89
N LYS A 90 -1.79 30.26 -30.51
CA LYS A 90 -0.73 30.50 -31.50
C LYS A 90 -1.23 31.05 -32.83
N ILE A 91 -2.48 30.75 -33.22
CA ILE A 91 -3.11 31.30 -34.43
C ILE A 91 -3.49 32.79 -34.24
N ASN A 92 -3.82 33.17 -33.01
CA ASN A 92 -4.29 34.52 -32.66
C ASN A 92 -3.17 35.51 -32.28
N MET A 93 -1.90 35.10 -32.38
CA MET A 93 -0.69 35.93 -32.18
C MET A 93 -0.01 36.16 -33.53
#